data_AF-A0A960F2J3-F1
#
_entry.id   AF-A0A960F2J3-F1
#
_cell.length_a   1.000
_cell.length_b   1.000
_cell.length_c   1.000
_cell.angle_alpha   90.00
_cell.angle_beta   90.00
_cell.angle_gamma   90.00
#
_symmetry.space_group_name_H-M   'P 1'
#
loop_
_entity.id
_entity.type
_entity.pdbx_description
1 polymer ?
#
loop_
_entity_poly.entity_id
_entity_poly.type
_entity_poly.pdbx_seq_one_letter_code
_entity_poly.pdbx_strand_id
1 'polypeptide(L)' 'EVQVDEGPWQEAELSGALSIDSWRQWMVAWDATPGDHRIRVRATDATGETQTSERSDPAPDGATGWHTVNVTVTA' A
#
# COMPACT_ATOMS: atom_id res chain seq x y z
N GLU A 1 4.96 1.87 -0.21
CA GLU A 1 4.91 2.12 1.25
C GLU A 1 3.62 1.57 1.84
N VAL A 2 3.65 1.26 3.14
CA VAL A 2 2.51 0.77 3.92
C VAL A 2 2.32 1.65 5.14
N GLN A 3 1.09 1.97 5.49
CA GLN A 3 0.74 2.68 6.72
C GLN A 3 -0.19 1.81 7.56
N VAL A 4 0.15 1.63 8.83
CA VAL A 4 -0.70 1.00 9.83
C VAL A 4 -1.32 2.10 10.69
N ASP A 5 -2.64 2.10 10.76
CA ASP A 5 -3.46 3.13 11.41
C ASP A 5 -3.02 4.53 10.99
N GLU A 6 -2.88 5.46 11.92
CA GLU A 6 -2.39 6.83 11.70
C GLU A 6 -0.86 6.95 11.89
N GLY A 7 -0.14 5.83 11.89
CA GLY A 7 1.32 5.82 12.02
C GLY A 7 2.06 6.42 10.82
N PRO A 8 3.40 6.50 10.86
CA PRO A 8 4.18 6.91 9.72
C PRO A 8 4.08 5.90 8.56
N TRP A 9 4.33 6.37 7.34
CA TRP A 9 4.51 5.49 6.20
C TRP A 9 5.81 4.69 6.35
N GLN A 10 5.72 3.39 6.11
CA GLN A 10 6.83 2.45 6.17
C GLN A 10 7.21 2.05 4.75
N GLU A 11 8.50 2.14 4.42
CA GLU A 11 9.02 1.65 3.15
C GLU A 11 8.93 0.12 3.11
N ALA A 12 8.46 -0.42 1.98
CA ALA A 12 8.31 -1.85 1.79
C ALA A 12 9.55 -2.44 1.13
N GLU A 13 9.94 -3.64 1.54
CA GLU A 13 10.91 -4.42 0.79
C GLU A 13 10.27 -4.87 -0.52
N LEU A 14 10.90 -4.53 -1.64
CA LEU A 14 10.42 -4.92 -2.97
C LEU A 14 11.20 -6.14 -3.48
N SER A 15 10.48 -7.16 -3.92
CA SER A 15 11.06 -8.27 -4.70
C SER A 15 11.77 -7.78 -5.98
N GLY A 16 12.61 -8.61 -6.59
CA GLY A 16 13.24 -8.28 -7.87
C GLY A 16 12.23 -7.87 -8.95
N ALA A 17 12.58 -6.88 -9.77
CA ALA A 17 11.75 -6.48 -10.89
C ALA A 17 11.90 -7.46 -12.06
N LEU A 18 10.77 -7.87 -12.66
CA LEU A 18 10.77 -8.69 -13.87
C LEU A 18 10.91 -7.84 -15.14
N SER A 19 10.12 -6.76 -15.24
CA SER A 19 10.20 -5.74 -16.29
C SER A 19 9.54 -4.44 -15.81
N ILE A 20 9.63 -3.37 -16.60
CA ILE A 20 8.94 -2.10 -16.33
C ILE A 20 7.41 -2.22 -16.37
N ASP A 21 6.89 -3.18 -17.15
CA ASP A 21 5.45 -3.39 -17.34
C ASP A 21 4.87 -4.44 -16.37
N SER A 22 5.69 -5.01 -15.49
CA SER A 22 5.29 -6.07 -14.56
C SER A 22 5.08 -5.54 -13.16
N TRP A 23 4.09 -6.09 -12.45
CA TRP A 23 3.93 -5.83 -11.03
C TRP A 23 5.10 -6.44 -10.23
N ARG A 24 5.47 -5.77 -9.13
CA ARG A 24 6.44 -6.26 -8.15
C ARG A 24 5.73 -6.71 -6.88
N GLN A 25 6.12 -7.86 -6.37
CA GLN A 25 5.75 -8.24 -5.00
C GLN A 25 6.51 -7.35 -4.01
N TRP A 26 5.88 -7.09 -2.87
CA TRP A 26 6.44 -6.28 -1.80
C TRP A 26 5.98 -6.79 -0.44
N MET A 27 6.73 -6.50 0.61
CA MET A 27 6.37 -6.82 1.99
C MET A 27 6.84 -5.77 2.99
N VAL A 28 6.13 -5.67 4.11
CA VAL A 28 6.54 -4.93 5.30
C VAL A 28 6.41 -5.87 6.50
N ALA A 29 7.48 -5.99 7.28
CA ALA A 29 7.39 -6.63 8.59
C ALA A 29 6.75 -5.63 9.57
N TRP A 30 5.73 -6.07 10.29
CA TRP A 30 5.02 -5.25 11.25
C TRP A 30 4.83 -6.04 12.55
N ASP A 31 5.36 -5.50 13.64
CA ASP A 31 5.12 -6.00 15.01
C ASP A 31 3.70 -5.62 15.44
N ALA A 32 2.75 -6.48 15.08
CA ALA A 32 1.33 -6.25 15.31
C ALA A 32 0.94 -6.40 16.79
N THR A 33 0.10 -5.49 17.28
CA THR A 33 -0.55 -5.59 18.59
C THR A 33 -1.95 -6.18 18.44
N PRO A 34 -2.52 -6.89 19.43
CA PRO A 34 -3.91 -7.30 19.37
C PRO A 34 -4.87 -6.11 19.25
N GLY A 35 -5.89 -6.24 18.41
CA GLY A 35 -6.87 -5.19 18.15
C GLY A 35 -7.25 -5.05 16.67
N ASP A 36 -8.14 -4.09 16.39
CA ASP A 36 -8.51 -3.73 15.03
C ASP A 36 -7.53 -2.70 14.46
N HIS A 37 -7.06 -2.96 13.25
CA HIS A 37 -6.09 -2.12 12.56
C HIS A 37 -6.53 -1.81 11.13
N ARG A 38 -6.27 -0.57 10.71
CA ARG A 38 -6.45 -0.13 9.32
C ARG A 38 -5.12 -0.07 8.62
N ILE A 39 -4.95 -0.86 7.57
CA ILE A 39 -3.72 -0.90 6.77
C ILE A 39 -3.97 -0.25 5.41
N ARG A 40 -3.13 0.70 5.04
CA ARG A 40 -3.18 1.43 3.77
C ARG A 40 -1.89 1.25 3.00
N VAL A 41 -1.96 1.28 1.68
CA VAL A 41 -0.78 1.18 0.81
C VAL A 41 -0.77 2.29 -0.24
N ARG A 42 0.43 2.72 -0.62
CA ARG A 42 0.67 3.60 -1.76
C ARG A 42 1.97 3.22 -2.46
N ALA A 43 2.00 3.39 -3.77
CA ALA A 43 3.18 3.21 -4.60
C ALA A 43 3.69 4.55 -5.14
N THR A 44 4.99 4.58 -5.45
CA THR A 44 5.66 5.67 -6.17
C THR A 44 6.27 5.06 -7.43
N ASP A 45 6.01 5.67 -8.58
CA ASP A 45 6.50 5.16 -9.86
C ASP A 45 7.92 5.65 -10.20
N ALA A 46 8.44 5.26 -11.36
CA ALA A 46 9.78 5.62 -11.82
C ALA A 46 9.95 7.13 -12.12
N THR A 47 8.86 7.88 -12.25
CA THR A 47 8.88 9.34 -12.41
C THR A 47 8.92 10.08 -11.07
N GLY A 48 8.68 9.37 -9.97
CA GLY A 48 8.60 9.91 -8.61
C GLY A 48 7.18 10.29 -8.19
N GLU A 49 6.18 10.02 -9.03
CA GLU A 49 4.78 10.29 -8.69
C GLU A 49 4.25 9.25 -7.71
N THR A 50 3.78 9.72 -6.54
CA THR A 50 3.19 8.88 -5.50
C THR A 50 1.66 8.89 -5.62
N GLN A 51 1.04 7.72 -5.51
CA GLN A 51 -0.43 7.61 -5.52
C GLN A 51 -1.10 8.53 -4.50
N THR A 52 -2.20 9.16 -4.90
CA THR A 52 -2.99 10.05 -4.04
C THR A 52 -4.02 9.28 -3.22
N SER A 53 -4.55 9.91 -2.17
CA SER A 53 -5.65 9.36 -1.37
C SER A 53 -7.03 9.57 -2.00
N GLU A 54 -7.14 10.47 -2.98
CA GLU A 54 -8.38 10.78 -3.67
C GLU A 54 -8.85 9.55 -4.44
N ARG A 55 -10.11 9.19 -4.26
CA ARG A 55 -10.71 8.03 -4.94
C ARG A 55 -11.41 8.47 -6.22
N SER A 56 -11.20 7.69 -7.28
CA SER A 56 -11.95 7.78 -8.53
C SER A 56 -12.51 6.40 -8.89
N ASP A 57 -13.62 6.41 -9.63
CA ASP A 57 -14.17 5.19 -10.19
C ASP A 57 -13.22 4.58 -11.25
N PRO A 58 -13.31 3.27 -11.53
CA PRO A 58 -12.40 2.59 -12.45
C PRO A 58 -12.45 3.10 -13.89
N ALA A 59 -13.56 3.65 -14.34
CA ALA A 59 -13.71 4.13 -15.71
C ALA A 59 -13.43 5.64 -15.78
N PRO A 60 -12.74 6.12 -16.82
CA PRO A 60 -12.14 5.35 -17.92
C PRO A 60 -10.70 4.84 -17.64
N ASP A 61 -9.99 5.46 -16.70
CA ASP A 61 -8.52 5.36 -16.60
C ASP A 61 -8.01 4.66 -15.33
N GLY A 62 -8.82 3.76 -14.77
CA GLY A 62 -8.49 3.00 -13.57
C GLY A 62 -8.88 3.72 -12.27
N ALA A 63 -9.07 2.92 -11.22
CA ALA A 63 -9.44 3.43 -9.91
C ALA A 63 -8.21 4.00 -9.20
N THR A 64 -8.40 5.14 -8.54
CA THR A 64 -7.37 5.78 -7.70
C THR A 64 -7.74 5.72 -6.22
N GLY A 65 -6.86 6.23 -5.37
CA GLY A 65 -6.98 6.21 -3.93
C GLY A 65 -6.18 5.08 -3.31
N TRP A 66 -5.77 5.29 -2.07
CA TRP A 66 -5.05 4.27 -1.32
C TRP A 66 -5.94 3.06 -1.09
N HIS A 67 -5.45 1.89 -1.49
CA HIS A 67 -6.08 0.63 -1.14
C HIS A 67 -5.96 0.43 0.37
N THR A 68 -7.08 0.09 0.99
CA THR A 68 -7.23 0.01 2.44
C THR A 68 -7.87 -1.31 2.81
N VAL A 69 -7.27 -2.03 3.76
CA VAL A 69 -7.86 -3.21 4.39
C VAL A 69 -7.97 -2.96 5.89
N ASN A 70 -9.03 -3.51 6.50
CA ASN A 70 -9.17 -3.54 7.96
C ASN A 70 -8.96 -4.99 8.41
N VAL A 71 -8.13 -5.17 9.43
CA VAL A 71 -7.78 -6.49 9.97
C VAL A 71 -7.97 -6.49 11.48
N THR A 72 -8.29 -7.64 12.06
CA THR A 72 -8.33 -7.86 13.50
C THR A 72 -7.20 -8.81 13.88
N VAL A 73 -6.30 -8.37 14.76
CA VAL A 73 -5.19 -9.15 15.28
C VAL A 73 -5.60 -9.76 16.61
N THR A 74 -5.53 -11.08 16.71
CA THR A 74 -5.82 -11.84 17.93
C THR A 74 -4.53 -12.26 18.64
N ALA A 75 -4.60 -12.44 19.97
CA ALA A 75 -3.49 -12.95 20.79
C ALA A 75 -3.29 -14.47 20.66
#